data_AF-A0A392PUT4-F1
#
_entry.id   AF-A0A392PUT4-F1
#
_cell.length_a   1.000
_cell.length_b   1.000
_cell.length_c   1.000
_cell.angle_alpha   90.00
_cell.angle_beta   90.00
_cell.angle_gamma   90.00
#
_symmetry.space_group_name_H-M   'P 1'
#
loop_
_entity.id
_entity.type
_entity.pdbx_description
1 polymer ?
#
loop_
_entity_poly.entity_id
_entity_poly.type
_entity_poly.pdbx_seq_one_letter_code
_entity_poly.pdbx_strand_id
1 'polypeptide(L)' 'MMRNLERKETEYMRLQRRKIGIDDFEQLTVIGKGAFGEVRLCRAKSTGEIFAMKKLKKSEMLSRGQ' A
#
# COMPACT_ATOMS: atom_id res chain seq x y z
N MET A 1 -30.35 18.37 3.05
CA MET A 1 -29.83 17.12 3.65
C MET A 1 -29.32 16.14 2.59
N MET A 2 -30.15 15.74 1.59
CA MET A 2 -29.75 14.82 0.51
C MET A 2 -28.53 15.27 -0.33
N ARG A 3 -28.47 16.54 -0.77
CA ARG A 3 -27.34 17.08 -1.56
C ARG A 3 -25.94 16.91 -0.91
N ASN A 4 -25.88 16.89 0.42
CA ASN A 4 -24.62 16.69 1.14
C ASN A 4 -24.19 15.22 1.16
N LEU A 5 -25.16 14.30 1.14
CA LEU A 5 -24.91 12.86 1.07
C LEU A 5 -24.40 12.48 -0.33
N GLU A 6 -25.05 12.97 -1.38
CA GLU A 6 -24.62 12.76 -2.77
C GLU A 6 -23.18 13.26 -3.03
N ARG A 7 -22.83 14.43 -2.47
CA ARG A 7 -21.48 14.97 -2.57
C ARG A 7 -20.46 14.10 -1.82
N LYS A 8 -20.78 13.64 -0.60
CA LYS A 8 -19.92 12.73 0.17
C LYS A 8 -19.70 11.40 -0.55
N GLU A 9 -20.75 10.84 -1.14
CA GLU A 9 -20.68 9.59 -1.88
C GLU A 9 -19.82 9.72 -3.16
N THR A 10 -19.97 10.83 -3.88
CA THR A 10 -19.13 11.13 -5.06
C THR A 10 -17.64 11.23 -4.69
N GLU A 11 -17.33 11.92 -3.60
CA GLU A 11 -15.96 12.06 -3.11
C GLU A 11 -15.39 10.72 -2.60
N TYR A 12 -16.21 9.90 -1.94
CA TYR A 12 -15.83 8.55 -1.53
C TYR A 12 -15.47 7.67 -2.74
N MET A 13 -16.32 7.68 -3.77
CA MET A 13 -16.07 6.93 -5.02
C MET A 13 -14.82 7.43 -5.77
N ARG A 14 -14.50 8.74 -5.68
CA ARG A 14 -13.23 9.28 -6.20
C ARG A 14 -12.03 8.78 -5.42
N LEU A 15 -12.11 8.76 -4.09
CA LEU A 15 -11.05 8.27 -3.23
C LEU A 15 -10.73 6.78 -3.51
N GLN A 16 -11.77 5.97 -3.72
CA GLN A 16 -11.64 4.55 -4.08
C GLN A 16 -10.97 4.31 -5.44
N ARG A 17 -11.08 5.24 -6.39
CA ARG A 17 -10.39 5.15 -7.69
C ARG A 17 -8.90 5.48 -7.62
N ARG A 18 -8.43 6.05 -6.52
CA ARG A 18 -7.01 6.40 -6.37
C ARG A 18 -6.19 5.12 -6.29
N LYS A 19 -5.30 4.90 -7.26
CA LYS A 19 -4.34 3.80 -7.19
C LYS A 19 -3.35 4.08 -6.07
N ILE A 20 -3.28 3.16 -5.12
CA ILE A 20 -2.30 3.21 -4.04
C ILE A 20 -0.97 2.63 -4.56
N GLY A 21 0.10 3.40 -4.39
CA GLY A 21 1.45 3.05 -4.81
C GLY A 21 2.43 2.98 -3.64
N ILE A 22 3.68 2.62 -3.93
CA ILE A 22 4.75 2.61 -2.93
C ILE A 22 5.01 4.03 -2.39
N ASP A 23 4.82 5.05 -3.22
CA ASP A 23 5.06 6.46 -2.87
C ASP A 23 4.06 7.01 -1.84
N ASP A 24 2.93 6.32 -1.63
CA ASP A 24 1.95 6.65 -0.59
C ASP A 24 2.43 6.26 0.81
N PHE A 25 3.52 5.50 0.90
CA PHE A 25 4.07 5.01 2.16
C PHE A 25 5.45 5.60 2.43
N GLU A 26 5.67 5.99 3.67
CA GLU A 26 6.99 6.25 4.21
C GLU A 26 7.62 4.94 4.66
N GLN A 27 8.82 4.65 4.18
CA GLN A 27 9.56 3.43 4.49
C GLN A 27 10.43 3.66 5.72
N LEU A 28 10.15 2.95 6.81
CA LEU A 28 10.83 3.14 8.10
C LEU A 28 12.02 2.19 8.25
N THR A 29 11.80 0.98 8.76
CA THR A 29 12.86 0.02 9.07
C THR A 29 12.56 -1.36 8.53
N VAL A 30 13.62 -2.11 8.16
CA VAL A 30 13.47 -3.50 7.73
C VAL A 30 13.20 -4.37 8.95
N ILE A 31 12.09 -5.11 8.92
CA ILE A 31 11.66 -5.99 10.02
C ILE A 31 11.85 -7.48 9.71
N GLY A 32 12.11 -7.83 8.45
CA GLY A 32 12.37 -9.21 8.07
C GLY A 32 13.06 -9.33 6.72
N LYS A 33 13.91 -10.35 6.58
CA LYS A 33 14.55 -10.74 5.32
C LYS A 33 14.43 -12.25 5.19
N GLY A 34 14.05 -12.73 4.01
CA GLY A 34 13.94 -14.16 3.72
C GLY A 34 14.17 -14.46 2.25
N ALA A 35 14.01 -15.73 1.88
CA ALA A 35 14.23 -16.22 0.52
C ALA A 35 13.33 -15.57 -0.55
N PHE A 36 12.22 -14.96 -0.14
CA PHE A 36 11.25 -14.35 -1.06
C PHE A 36 11.32 -12.81 -1.06
N GLY A 37 12.30 -12.23 -0.37
CA GLY A 37 12.53 -10.79 -0.31
C GLY A 37 12.55 -10.20 1.10
N GLU A 38 12.30 -8.90 1.19
CA GLU A 38 12.36 -8.13 2.45
C GLU A 38 11.00 -7.63 2.88
N VAL A 39 10.78 -7.55 4.19
CA VAL A 39 9.62 -6.93 4.81
C VAL A 39 10.08 -5.67 5.53
N ARG A 40 9.45 -4.55 5.22
CA ARG A 40 9.74 -3.24 5.80
C ARG A 40 8.52 -2.70 6.55
N LEU A 41 8.74 -2.13 7.73
CA LEU A 41 7.75 -1.33 8.43
C LEU A 41 7.54 -0.03 7.66
N CYS A 42 6.29 0.31 7.39
CA CYS A 42 5.91 1.46 6.60
C CYS A 42 4.81 2.25 7.31
N ARG A 43 4.75 3.56 7.05
CA ARG A 43 3.67 4.44 7.52
C ARG A 43 2.91 4.98 6.31
N ALA A 44 1.58 4.83 6.29
CA ALA A 44 0.77 5.49 5.27
C ALA A 44 0.81 7.01 5.46
N LYS A 45 1.20 7.76 4.43
CA LYS A 45 1.32 9.23 4.52
C LYS A 45 -0.02 9.92 4.73
N SER A 46 -1.11 9.33 4.26
CA SER A 46 -2.46 9.89 4.37
C SER A 46 -3.10 9.71 5.75
N THR A 47 -2.92 8.55 6.38
CA THR A 47 -3.59 8.21 7.66
C THR A 47 -2.63 8.18 8.84
N GLY A 48 -1.31 8.08 8.61
CA GLY A 48 -0.31 7.89 9.66
C GLY A 48 -0.25 6.47 10.23
N GLU A 49 -1.10 5.56 9.75
CA GLU A 49 -1.18 4.17 10.19
C GLU A 49 0.06 3.37 9.78
N ILE A 50 0.42 2.41 10.63
CA ILE A 50 1.60 1.57 10.46
C ILE A 50 1.23 0.25 9.78
N PHE A 51 2.02 -0.14 8.79
CA PHE A 51 1.85 -1.35 7.98
C PHE A 51 3.19 -2.09 7.81
N ALA A 52 3.12 -3.35 7.40
CA ALA A 52 4.28 -4.13 6.94
C ALA A 52 4.22 -4.30 5.41
N MET A 53 5.20 -3.76 4.69
CA MET A 53 5.33 -3.88 3.23
C MET A 53 6.28 -5.02 2.88
N LYS A 54 5.76 -6.08 2.25
CA LYS A 54 6.57 -7.19 1.72
C LYS A 54 6.98 -6.89 0.27
N LYS A 55 8.28 -6.77 0.03
CA LYS A 55 8.85 -6.54 -1.30
C LYS A 55 9.29 -7.86 -1.91
N LEU A 56 8.63 -8.26 -3.01
CA LEU A 56 8.93 -9.48 -3.76
C LEU A 56 9.72 -9.13 -5.03
N LYS A 57 10.76 -9.90 -5.36
CA LYS A 57 11.46 -9.79 -6.64
C LYS A 57 10.81 -10.73 -7.67
N LYS A 58 10.07 -10.18 -8.63
CA LYS A 58 9.39 -10.98 -9.67
C LYS A 58 10.33 -11.85 -10.49
N SER A 59 11.54 -11.36 -10.81
CA SER A 59 12.55 -12.16 -11.53
C SER A 59 12.97 -13.41 -10.78
N GLU A 60 13.08 -13.30 -9.44
CA GLU A 60 13.44 -14.42 -8.57
C GLU A 60 12.29 -15.42 -8.42
N MET A 61 11.04 -14.94 -8.38
CA MET A 61 9.85 -15.80 -8.38
C MET A 61 9.79 -16.63 -9.67
N LEU A 62 9.89 -15.97 -10.83
CA LEU A 62 9.87 -16.63 -12.13
C LEU A 62 11.02 -17.64 -12.29
N SER A 63 12.22 -17.29 -11.85
CA SER A 63 13.39 -18.19 -11.89
C SER A 63 13.21 -19.44 -11.02
N ARG A 64 12.37 -19.38 -9.98
CA ARG A 64 12.07 -20.50 -9.07
C ARG A 64 10.81 -21.27 -9.49
N GLY A 65 10.18 -20.90 -10.62
CA GLY A 65 8.96 -21.54 -11.11
C GLY A 65 7.73 -21.29 -10.24
N GLN A 66 7.71 -20.18 -9.50
CA GLN A 66 6.60 -19.75 -8.63
C GLN A 66 5.97 -18.45 -9.11
#